data_AF-F2PUW3-F1
#
_entry.id   AF-F2PUW3-F1
#
_cell.length_a   1.000
_cell.length_b   1.000
_cell.length_c   1.000
_cell.angle_alpha   90.00
_cell.angle_beta   90.00
_cell.angle_gamma   90.00
#
_symmetry.space_group_name_H-M   'P 1'
#
loop_
_entity.id
_entity.type
_entity.pdbx_description
1 polymer ?
#
loop_
_entity_poly.entity_id
_entity_poly.type
_entity_poly.pdbx_seq_one_letter_code
_entity_poly.pdbx_strand_id
1 'polypeptide(L)'
;MADRFPALDDITGDEPIPTPGGSGNKASEDDSDFLARERAALGDDADQFISASDNRPSATVEDDDLLGGGGGGDDMVTHDDNSGFESSYPAIESHNENVAPGGTITGVDSPFQPSYSGHNQEPEEESEAVREWREKRDAELSRRAEASAEKKAATVSKAQQDIDDYYESYNKRTDKARERTRAEAEEFLANREDTAAGGTSWERIAKLVDVSGKESRRRKWFWQRTVQRLLLD
;
A
#
# COMPACT_ATOMS: atom_id res chain seq x y z
N MET A 1 -33.81 2.20 17.12
CA MET A 1 -32.54 1.50 17.39
C MET A 1 -32.37 0.37 16.38
N ALA A 2 -32.33 0.71 15.09
CA ALA A 2 -32.17 -0.23 13.98
C ALA A 2 -31.07 0.23 12.99
N ASP A 3 -30.19 1.13 13.45
CA ASP A 3 -29.18 1.82 12.63
C ASP A 3 -27.79 1.26 12.93
N ARG A 4 -27.66 -0.06 12.96
CA ARG A 4 -26.39 -0.73 13.27
C ARG A 4 -25.95 -1.77 12.25
N PHE A 5 -26.65 -1.85 11.12
CA PHE A 5 -26.22 -2.67 9.98
C PHE A 5 -26.27 -1.85 8.69
N PRO A 6 -25.17 -1.79 7.93
CA PRO A 6 -25.15 -1.23 6.58
C PRO A 6 -26.17 -1.95 5.67
N ALA A 7 -26.76 -1.21 4.73
CA ALA A 7 -27.68 -1.77 3.75
C ALA A 7 -26.97 -2.77 2.83
N LEU A 8 -27.66 -3.85 2.45
CA LEU A 8 -27.11 -4.97 1.67
C LEU A 8 -26.57 -4.56 0.28
N ASP A 9 -26.95 -3.38 -0.20
CA ASP A 9 -26.45 -2.76 -1.44
C ASP A 9 -25.01 -2.22 -1.30
N ASP A 10 -24.50 -2.00 -0.08
CA ASP A 10 -23.13 -1.50 0.18
C ASP A 10 -22.08 -2.62 0.22
N ILE A 11 -22.50 -3.87 0.47
CA ILE A 11 -21.63 -5.06 0.52
C ILE A 11 -21.43 -5.70 -0.88
N THR A 12 -22.33 -5.43 -1.83
CA THR A 12 -22.23 -5.94 -3.21
C THR A 12 -21.64 -4.92 -4.19
N GLY A 13 -21.22 -3.76 -3.69
CA GLY A 13 -20.39 -2.79 -4.38
C GLY A 13 -19.02 -3.37 -4.75
N ASP A 14 -18.43 -2.80 -5.80
CA ASP A 14 -17.21 -3.18 -6.54
C ASP A 14 -15.90 -3.16 -5.72
N GLU A 15 -15.94 -3.46 -4.42
CA GLU A 15 -14.77 -3.59 -3.55
C GLU A 15 -14.20 -5.02 -3.67
N PRO A 16 -12.94 -5.18 -4.11
CA PRO A 16 -12.32 -6.50 -4.18
C PRO A 16 -12.08 -7.04 -2.77
N ILE A 17 -12.82 -8.09 -2.41
CA ILE A 17 -12.52 -8.91 -1.24
C ILE A 17 -11.13 -9.53 -1.45
N PRO A 18 -10.11 -9.24 -0.62
CA PRO A 18 -8.83 -9.91 -0.72
C PRO A 18 -9.05 -11.38 -0.33
N THR A 19 -9.05 -12.28 -1.32
CA THR A 19 -9.09 -13.72 -1.12
C THR A 19 -7.66 -14.21 -0.86
N PRO A 20 -7.34 -14.74 0.34
CA PRO A 20 -6.07 -15.37 0.60
C PRO A 20 -6.17 -16.82 0.12
N GLY A 21 -5.72 -17.08 -1.12
CA GLY A 21 -5.57 -18.43 -1.63
C GLY A 21 -6.55 -18.77 -2.75
N GLY A 22 -6.06 -18.80 -3.98
CA GLY A 22 -6.88 -19.22 -5.11
C GLY A 22 -6.37 -18.96 -6.52
N SER A 23 -5.05 -18.89 -6.76
CA SER A 23 -4.49 -19.17 -8.08
C SER A 23 -3.17 -19.91 -7.88
N GLY A 24 -3.12 -21.13 -8.41
CA GLY A 24 -2.11 -22.13 -8.07
C GLY A 24 -0.68 -21.71 -8.37
N ASN A 25 0.18 -22.04 -7.41
CA ASN A 25 1.63 -22.16 -7.48
C ASN A 25 2.25 -22.11 -8.89
N LYS A 26 2.61 -20.89 -9.28
CA LYS A 26 3.71 -20.55 -10.21
C LYS A 26 4.83 -19.81 -9.45
N ALA A 27 4.95 -20.06 -8.14
CA ALA A 27 5.97 -19.47 -7.28
C ALA A 27 7.30 -20.23 -7.46
N SER A 28 8.04 -19.94 -8.52
CA SER A 28 9.45 -20.35 -8.70
C SER A 28 10.16 -19.65 -9.85
N GLU A 29 9.43 -19.09 -10.83
CA GLU A 29 10.04 -18.51 -12.06
C GLU A 29 9.98 -16.98 -12.07
N ASP A 30 8.84 -16.36 -11.72
CA ASP A 30 8.65 -14.90 -11.85
C ASP A 30 9.35 -14.08 -10.75
N ASP A 31 9.48 -14.61 -9.54
CA ASP A 31 10.22 -13.93 -8.45
C ASP A 31 11.71 -13.79 -8.79
N SER A 32 12.25 -14.75 -9.56
CA SER A 32 13.62 -14.70 -10.05
C SER A 32 13.81 -13.66 -11.16
N ASP A 33 12.77 -13.38 -11.95
CA ASP A 33 12.80 -12.36 -13.02
C ASP A 33 12.74 -10.94 -12.44
N PHE A 34 11.96 -10.72 -11.37
CA PHE A 34 11.96 -9.45 -10.65
C PHE A 34 13.31 -9.15 -10.00
N LEU A 35 13.89 -10.11 -9.26
CA LEU A 35 15.20 -9.94 -8.63
C LEU A 35 16.33 -9.81 -9.66
N ALA A 36 16.26 -10.55 -10.78
CA ALA A 36 17.23 -10.41 -11.86
C ALA A 36 17.14 -9.03 -12.53
N ARG A 37 15.93 -8.50 -12.73
CA ARG A 37 15.71 -7.17 -13.31
C ARG A 37 16.23 -6.06 -12.38
N GLU A 38 15.91 -6.13 -11.09
CA GLU A 38 16.43 -5.17 -10.11
C GLU A 38 17.95 -5.26 -9.96
N ARG A 39 18.52 -6.48 -9.98
CA ARG A 39 19.97 -6.68 -9.96
C ARG A 39 20.65 -6.12 -11.21
N ALA A 40 20.04 -6.26 -12.39
CA ALA A 40 20.56 -5.69 -13.62
C ALA A 40 20.47 -4.15 -13.63
N ALA A 41 19.44 -3.58 -12.99
CA ALA A 41 19.27 -2.14 -12.85
C ALA A 41 20.26 -1.51 -11.86
N LEU A 42 20.56 -2.20 -10.74
CA LEU A 42 21.46 -1.72 -9.68
C LEU A 42 22.93 -2.15 -9.85
N GLY A 43 23.21 -3.17 -10.67
CA GLY A 43 24.57 -3.66 -10.92
C GLY A 43 25.29 -4.13 -9.65
N ASP A 44 26.51 -3.66 -9.44
CA ASP A 44 27.36 -4.05 -8.30
C ASP A 44 26.81 -3.57 -6.94
N ASP A 45 25.90 -2.58 -6.91
CA ASP A 45 25.29 -2.08 -5.68
C ASP A 45 24.11 -2.94 -5.19
N ALA A 46 23.64 -3.89 -6.00
CA ALA A 46 22.52 -4.78 -5.65
C ALA A 46 22.80 -5.64 -4.41
N ASP A 47 24.07 -6.00 -4.18
CA ASP A 47 24.50 -6.83 -3.06
C ASP A 47 24.36 -6.09 -1.70
N GLN A 48 24.14 -4.78 -1.69
CA GLN A 48 23.91 -3.99 -0.46
C GLN A 48 22.49 -4.12 0.08
N PHE A 49 21.54 -4.59 -0.74
CA PHE A 49 20.13 -4.70 -0.39
C PHE A 49 19.70 -6.13 -0.04
N ILE A 50 20.58 -7.13 -0.23
CA ILE A 50 20.33 -8.51 0.17
C ILE A 50 20.47 -8.61 1.69
N SER A 51 19.34 -8.76 2.39
CA SER A 51 19.34 -9.01 3.83
C SER A 51 19.55 -10.51 4.12
N ALA A 52 20.08 -10.85 5.29
CA ALA A 52 20.30 -12.26 5.70
C ALA A 52 19.02 -13.11 5.74
N SER A 53 17.86 -12.47 5.65
CA SER A 53 16.52 -13.07 5.62
C SER A 53 16.15 -13.67 4.26
N ASP A 54 16.69 -13.14 3.15
CA ASP A 54 16.33 -13.53 1.77
C ASP A 54 16.97 -14.85 1.32
N ASN A 55 18.02 -15.31 2.00
CA ASN A 55 18.69 -16.57 1.69
C ASN A 55 18.06 -17.79 2.39
N ARG A 56 16.90 -17.62 3.03
CA ARG A 56 16.16 -18.75 3.60
C ARG A 56 15.23 -19.32 2.52
N PRO A 57 15.31 -20.61 2.17
CA PRO A 57 14.29 -21.22 1.33
C PRO A 57 12.93 -21.03 2.01
N SER A 58 11.96 -20.57 1.22
CA SER A 58 10.57 -20.31 1.61
C SER A 58 10.10 -21.29 2.69
N ALA A 59 9.83 -20.75 3.88
CA ALA A 59 9.25 -21.52 4.97
C ALA A 59 7.88 -22.03 4.50
N THR A 60 7.82 -23.32 4.18
CA THR A 60 6.57 -24.07 4.15
C THR A 60 5.85 -23.80 5.47
N VAL A 61 4.57 -23.47 5.38
CA VAL A 61 3.66 -23.22 6.50
C VAL A 61 3.38 -24.54 7.21
N GLU A 62 4.39 -25.07 7.89
CA GLU A 62 4.33 -26.15 8.86
C GLU A 62 5.44 -25.85 9.86
N ASP A 63 5.21 -24.87 10.72
CA ASP A 63 5.53 -25.00 12.14
C ASP A 63 5.14 -23.70 12.89
N ASP A 64 4.47 -23.98 14.00
CA ASP A 64 3.76 -23.14 14.95
C ASP A 64 4.71 -22.24 15.77
N ASP A 65 5.49 -21.36 15.12
CA ASP A 65 6.34 -20.39 15.87
C ASP A 65 6.81 -19.17 15.03
N LEU A 66 5.90 -18.56 14.25
CA LEU A 66 6.21 -17.40 13.40
C LEU A 66 5.93 -16.03 14.06
N LEU A 67 5.84 -15.97 15.38
CA LEU A 67 5.87 -14.69 16.12
C LEU A 67 6.71 -14.87 17.38
N GLY A 68 8.02 -14.76 17.17
CA GLY A 68 9.08 -14.78 18.18
C GLY A 68 8.61 -14.69 19.62
N GLY A 69 8.64 -15.85 20.30
CA GLY A 69 8.55 -15.96 21.74
C GLY A 69 9.55 -15.02 22.43
N GLY A 70 9.02 -13.91 22.94
CA GLY A 70 9.73 -12.88 23.68
C GLY A 70 8.80 -12.28 24.70
N GLY A 71 8.73 -12.91 25.87
CA GLY A 71 7.74 -12.69 26.91
C GLY A 71 7.42 -11.24 27.29
N GLY A 72 6.14 -11.03 27.65
CA GLY A 72 5.75 -9.99 28.60
C GLY A 72 4.45 -9.27 28.24
N GLY A 73 3.33 -9.83 28.67
CA GLY A 73 2.16 -9.09 29.16
C GLY A 73 1.32 -8.27 28.17
N ASP A 74 0.01 -8.45 28.30
CA ASP A 74 -1.07 -7.54 27.89
C ASP A 74 -1.76 -7.84 26.54
N ASP A 75 -2.92 -8.49 26.67
CA ASP A 75 -4.17 -8.28 25.92
C ASP A 75 -4.06 -8.03 24.40
N MET A 76 -3.91 -9.11 23.63
CA MET A 76 -4.35 -9.15 22.25
C MET A 76 -5.63 -9.98 22.21
N VAL A 77 -6.77 -9.28 22.11
CA VAL A 77 -8.08 -9.84 21.82
C VAL A 77 -7.98 -10.74 20.58
N THR A 78 -7.85 -12.04 20.82
CA THR A 78 -8.13 -13.10 19.84
C THR A 78 -9.65 -13.12 19.72
N HIS A 79 -10.17 -12.22 18.89
CA HIS A 79 -11.58 -12.11 18.64
C HIS A 79 -12.05 -13.42 18.01
N ASP A 80 -12.82 -14.14 18.80
CA ASP A 80 -13.65 -15.31 18.49
C ASP A 80 -14.75 -14.93 17.47
N ASP A 81 -14.38 -14.36 16.31
CA ASP A 81 -15.33 -13.95 15.25
C ASP A 81 -15.63 -15.09 14.26
N ASN A 82 -14.80 -16.15 14.26
CA ASN A 82 -15.03 -17.33 13.42
C ASN A 82 -16.07 -18.30 13.98
N SER A 83 -16.36 -18.27 15.30
CA SER A 83 -17.30 -19.20 15.95
C SER A 83 -18.76 -18.99 15.50
N GLY A 84 -19.13 -17.75 15.18
CA GLY A 84 -20.46 -17.40 14.65
C GLY A 84 -20.68 -17.84 13.19
N PHE A 85 -19.62 -17.82 12.38
CA PHE A 85 -19.67 -18.31 11.00
C PHE A 85 -19.74 -19.85 10.96
N GLU A 86 -18.94 -20.54 11.77
CA GLU A 86 -18.94 -22.01 11.87
C GLU A 86 -20.29 -22.57 12.37
N SER A 87 -20.99 -21.83 13.24
CA SER A 87 -22.31 -22.21 13.76
C SER A 87 -23.46 -22.04 12.74
N SER A 88 -23.23 -21.28 11.66
CA SER A 88 -24.23 -20.99 10.62
C SER A 88 -24.26 -22.03 9.49
N TYR A 89 -23.26 -22.92 9.45
CA TYR A 89 -23.27 -24.09 8.59
C TYR A 89 -23.72 -25.32 9.38
N PRO A 90 -24.48 -26.23 8.78
CA PRO A 90 -24.73 -27.53 9.39
C PRO A 90 -23.40 -28.24 9.65
N ALA A 91 -23.16 -28.66 10.90
CA ALA A 91 -21.93 -29.33 11.30
C ALA A 91 -21.72 -30.62 10.48
N ILE A 92 -20.65 -30.67 9.70
CA ILE A 92 -20.30 -31.78 8.80
C ILE A 92 -19.78 -33.00 9.61
N GLU A 93 -19.49 -32.81 10.90
CA GLU A 93 -18.95 -33.82 11.82
C GLU A 93 -20.02 -34.74 12.43
N SER A 94 -21.32 -34.42 12.32
CA SER A 94 -22.35 -35.43 12.62
C SER A 94 -22.38 -36.40 11.45
N HIS A 95 -21.54 -37.43 11.53
CA HIS A 95 -21.46 -38.55 10.61
C HIS A 95 -22.87 -39.16 10.41
N ASN A 96 -23.59 -38.66 9.40
CA ASN A 96 -24.78 -39.30 8.91
C ASN A 96 -24.29 -40.57 8.20
N GLU A 97 -24.50 -41.74 8.82
CA GLU A 97 -24.15 -43.06 8.25
C GLU A 97 -24.76 -43.32 6.86
N ASN A 98 -25.64 -42.43 6.38
CA ASN A 98 -26.22 -42.47 5.04
C ASN A 98 -25.45 -41.66 3.97
N VAL A 99 -24.25 -41.12 4.26
CA VAL A 99 -23.44 -40.37 3.27
C VAL A 99 -22.14 -41.11 3.02
N ALA A 100 -22.02 -41.68 1.81
CA ALA A 100 -20.80 -42.31 1.31
C ALA A 100 -19.60 -41.33 1.32
N PRO A 101 -18.34 -41.81 1.32
CA PRO A 101 -17.15 -40.97 1.45
C PRO A 101 -16.98 -40.13 0.17
N GLY A 102 -17.53 -38.93 0.18
CA GLY A 102 -17.64 -38.03 -0.97
C GLY A 102 -19.00 -37.34 -0.95
N GLY A 103 -19.11 -36.24 -0.22
CA GLY A 103 -20.37 -35.56 0.09
C GLY A 103 -21.16 -35.04 -1.11
N THR A 104 -21.98 -35.89 -1.73
CA THR A 104 -23.03 -35.51 -2.67
C THR A 104 -24.41 -35.69 -2.02
N ILE A 105 -25.12 -34.58 -1.79
CA ILE A 105 -26.44 -34.51 -1.15
C ILE A 105 -27.61 -34.91 -2.07
N THR A 106 -27.36 -35.39 -3.29
CA THR A 106 -28.41 -35.92 -4.16
C THR A 106 -28.20 -37.41 -4.35
N GLY A 107 -29.03 -38.21 -3.68
CA GLY A 107 -28.99 -39.67 -3.73
C GLY A 107 -29.09 -40.19 -5.16
N VAL A 108 -27.98 -40.73 -5.64
CA VAL A 108 -27.90 -41.65 -6.78
C VAL A 108 -26.81 -42.66 -6.43
N ASP A 109 -27.24 -43.78 -5.84
CA ASP A 109 -26.43 -44.97 -5.54
C ASP A 109 -25.97 -45.68 -6.83
N SER A 110 -25.14 -45.03 -7.63
CA SER A 110 -24.45 -45.70 -8.72
C SER A 110 -23.06 -45.11 -8.93
N PRO A 111 -22.01 -45.95 -9.03
CA PRO A 111 -20.65 -45.48 -9.22
C PRO A 111 -20.55 -44.69 -10.54
N PHE A 112 -20.35 -43.38 -10.42
CA PHE A 112 -20.16 -42.49 -11.56
C PHE A 112 -18.83 -42.81 -12.25
N GLN A 113 -18.89 -43.64 -13.28
CA GLN A 113 -17.81 -43.77 -14.26
C GLN A 113 -17.81 -42.50 -15.13
N PRO A 114 -16.68 -41.80 -15.30
CA PRO A 114 -16.61 -40.63 -16.18
C PRO A 114 -16.59 -41.09 -17.63
N SER A 115 -17.75 -41.50 -18.13
CA SER A 115 -18.02 -41.67 -19.56
C SER A 115 -18.39 -40.31 -20.14
N TYR A 116 -17.46 -39.35 -20.13
CA TYR A 116 -17.47 -38.29 -21.13
C TYR A 116 -16.96 -38.88 -22.46
N SER A 117 -17.73 -39.84 -22.98
CA SER A 117 -17.73 -40.14 -24.40
C SER A 117 -18.31 -38.90 -25.06
N GLY A 118 -17.51 -38.24 -25.90
CA GLY A 118 -17.88 -37.04 -26.64
C GLY A 118 -19.17 -37.25 -27.42
N HIS A 119 -20.29 -36.92 -26.79
CA HIS A 119 -21.52 -36.64 -27.50
C HIS A 119 -21.25 -35.29 -28.16
N ASN A 120 -20.71 -35.35 -29.39
CA ASN A 120 -21.10 -34.44 -30.45
C ASN A 120 -22.63 -34.54 -30.54
N GLN A 121 -23.34 -33.89 -29.62
CA GLN A 121 -24.68 -33.47 -29.91
C GLN A 121 -24.49 -32.40 -30.98
N GLU A 122 -25.05 -32.65 -32.16
CA GLU A 122 -25.35 -31.59 -33.11
C GLU A 122 -25.88 -30.38 -32.33
N PRO A 123 -25.55 -29.15 -32.74
CA PRO A 123 -26.06 -27.97 -32.06
C PRO A 123 -27.59 -27.93 -32.26
N GLU A 124 -28.33 -28.51 -31.31
CA GLU A 124 -29.74 -28.22 -31.16
C GLU A 124 -29.81 -26.70 -30.95
N GLU A 125 -30.53 -26.03 -31.84
CA GLU A 125 -30.73 -24.58 -31.84
C GLU A 125 -31.03 -24.15 -30.40
N GLU A 126 -30.08 -23.42 -29.80
CA GLU A 126 -30.20 -22.98 -28.41
C GLU A 126 -31.57 -22.34 -28.24
N SER A 127 -32.34 -22.79 -27.25
CA SER A 127 -33.68 -22.25 -27.03
C SER A 127 -33.64 -20.72 -27.08
N GLU A 128 -34.54 -20.09 -27.85
CA GLU A 128 -34.54 -18.63 -28.10
C GLU A 128 -34.38 -17.80 -26.81
N ALA A 129 -34.93 -18.29 -25.69
CA ALA A 129 -34.79 -17.66 -24.37
C ALA A 129 -33.34 -17.64 -23.84
N VAL A 130 -32.55 -18.69 -24.08
CA VAL A 130 -31.13 -18.76 -23.70
C VAL A 130 -30.29 -17.88 -24.61
N ARG A 131 -30.59 -17.82 -25.90
CA ARG A 131 -29.94 -16.92 -26.86
C ARG A 131 -30.13 -15.45 -26.45
N GLU A 132 -31.38 -15.04 -26.23
CA GLU A 132 -31.69 -13.68 -25.77
C GLU A 132 -31.07 -13.36 -24.40
N TRP A 133 -30.99 -14.34 -23.50
CA TRP A 133 -30.38 -14.15 -22.20
C TRP A 133 -28.87 -13.90 -22.31
N ARG A 134 -28.17 -14.66 -23.16
CA ARG A 134 -26.73 -14.45 -23.43
C ARG A 134 -26.47 -13.09 -24.06
N GLU A 135 -27.24 -12.71 -25.09
CA GLU A 135 -27.11 -11.40 -25.73
C GLU A 135 -27.30 -10.25 -24.72
N LYS A 136 -28.30 -10.34 -23.83
CA LYS A 136 -28.52 -9.35 -22.76
C LYS A 136 -27.37 -9.33 -21.73
N ARG A 137 -26.86 -10.52 -21.35
CA ARG A 137 -25.73 -10.66 -20.42
C ARG A 137 -24.44 -10.09 -20.98
N ASP A 138 -24.14 -10.39 -22.24
CA ASP A 138 -22.94 -9.94 -22.94
C ASP A 138 -22.99 -8.44 -23.18
N ALA A 139 -24.15 -7.88 -23.53
CA ALA A 139 -24.35 -6.44 -23.62
C ALA A 139 -24.10 -5.74 -22.27
N GLU A 140 -24.60 -6.29 -21.16
CA GLU A 140 -24.38 -5.73 -19.83
C GLU A 140 -22.91 -5.85 -19.37
N LEU A 141 -22.26 -6.99 -19.66
CA LEU A 141 -20.84 -7.19 -19.39
C LEU A 141 -19.98 -6.22 -20.20
N SER A 142 -20.29 -6.03 -21.48
CA SER A 142 -19.60 -5.08 -22.36
C SER A 142 -19.72 -3.65 -21.83
N ARG A 143 -20.94 -3.23 -21.43
CA ARG A 143 -21.18 -1.91 -20.83
C ARG A 143 -20.37 -1.71 -19.54
N ARG A 144 -20.34 -2.72 -18.65
CA ARG A 144 -19.57 -2.64 -17.40
C ARG A 144 -18.06 -2.64 -17.68
N ALA A 145 -17.60 -3.41 -18.66
CA ALA A 145 -16.20 -3.45 -19.08
C ALA A 145 -15.75 -2.09 -19.62
N GLU A 146 -16.55 -1.46 -20.49
CA GLU A 146 -16.27 -0.13 -21.04
C GLU A 146 -16.20 0.93 -19.94
N ALA A 147 -17.17 0.95 -19.01
CA ALA A 147 -17.14 1.87 -17.87
C ALA A 147 -15.92 1.66 -16.95
N SER A 148 -15.51 0.40 -16.75
CA SER A 148 -14.30 0.09 -15.96
C SER A 148 -13.02 0.51 -16.69
N ALA A 149 -12.99 0.37 -18.02
CA ALA A 149 -11.86 0.76 -18.85
C ALA A 149 -11.71 2.28 -18.91
N GLU A 150 -12.82 3.02 -19.03
CA GLU A 150 -12.84 4.47 -18.98
C GLU A 150 -12.33 4.99 -17.64
N LYS A 151 -12.81 4.43 -16.52
CA LYS A 151 -12.32 4.81 -15.18
C LYS A 151 -10.81 4.57 -15.03
N LYS A 152 -10.32 3.40 -15.46
CA LYS A 152 -8.88 3.08 -15.44
C LYS A 152 -8.09 4.07 -16.29
N ALA A 153 -8.55 4.37 -17.51
CA ALA A 153 -7.91 5.33 -18.40
C ALA A 153 -7.89 6.75 -17.79
N ALA A 154 -8.99 7.17 -17.16
CA ALA A 154 -9.08 8.45 -16.46
C ALA A 154 -8.10 8.53 -15.27
N THR A 155 -7.98 7.45 -14.48
CA THR A 155 -7.00 7.39 -13.38
C THR A 155 -5.57 7.47 -13.90
N VAL A 156 -5.24 6.75 -14.97
CA VAL A 156 -3.91 6.81 -15.58
C VAL A 156 -3.61 8.20 -16.14
N SER A 157 -4.56 8.80 -16.87
CA SER A 157 -4.39 10.17 -17.40
C SER A 157 -4.25 11.19 -16.28
N LYS A 158 -5.00 11.05 -15.18
CA LYS A 158 -4.86 11.91 -14.01
C LYS A 158 -3.49 11.75 -13.35
N ALA A 159 -3.02 10.52 -13.17
CA ALA A 159 -1.70 10.26 -12.61
C ALA A 159 -0.58 10.87 -13.47
N GLN A 160 -0.71 10.82 -14.80
CA GLN A 160 0.23 11.48 -15.72
C GLN A 160 0.23 13.00 -15.55
N GLN A 161 -0.95 13.63 -15.49
CA GLN A 161 -1.08 15.06 -15.26
C GLN A 161 -0.49 15.48 -13.91
N ASP A 162 -0.77 14.72 -12.84
CA ASP A 162 -0.24 14.99 -11.51
C ASP A 162 1.30 14.90 -11.48
N ILE A 163 1.90 13.99 -12.26
CA ILE A 163 3.36 13.89 -12.44
C ILE A 163 3.91 15.15 -13.12
N ASP A 164 3.30 15.56 -14.24
CA ASP A 164 3.73 16.75 -14.99
C ASP A 164 3.61 18.02 -14.13
N ASP A 165 2.48 18.20 -13.45
CA ASP A 165 2.23 19.32 -12.52
C ASP A 165 3.23 19.34 -11.35
N TYR A 166 3.61 18.17 -10.84
CA TYR A 166 4.63 18.07 -9.80
C TYR A 166 5.98 18.60 -10.29
N TYR A 167 6.43 18.17 -11.48
CA TYR A 167 7.73 18.62 -12.00
C TYR A 167 7.72 20.10 -12.38
N GLU A 168 6.62 20.60 -12.94
CA GLU A 168 6.47 22.04 -13.18
C GLU A 168 6.54 22.85 -11.89
N SER A 169 5.77 22.47 -10.87
CA SER A 169 5.72 23.19 -9.60
C SER A 169 7.04 23.07 -8.83
N TYR A 170 7.70 21.91 -8.88
CA TYR A 170 9.02 21.70 -8.30
C TYR A 170 10.09 22.57 -8.96
N ASN A 171 10.13 22.61 -10.29
CA ASN A 171 11.07 23.43 -11.03
C ASN A 171 10.83 24.91 -10.75
N LYS A 172 9.58 25.38 -10.82
CA LYS A 172 9.19 26.75 -10.45
C LYS A 172 9.64 27.12 -9.02
N ARG A 173 9.47 26.22 -8.05
CA ARG A 173 9.91 26.44 -6.66
C ARG A 173 11.44 26.49 -6.55
N THR A 174 12.13 25.59 -7.24
CA THR A 174 13.60 25.52 -7.22
C THR A 174 14.22 26.73 -7.89
N ASP A 175 13.70 27.15 -9.03
CA ASP A 175 14.17 28.34 -9.75
C ASP A 175 13.89 29.59 -8.94
N LYS A 176 12.70 29.73 -8.34
CA LYS A 176 12.40 30.81 -7.40
C LYS A 176 13.36 30.83 -6.19
N ALA A 177 13.73 29.66 -5.67
CA ALA A 177 14.70 29.58 -4.58
C ALA A 177 16.11 30.01 -5.03
N ARG A 178 16.54 29.60 -6.23
CA ARG A 178 17.81 30.02 -6.84
C ARG A 178 17.83 31.53 -7.11
N GLU A 179 16.75 32.07 -7.65
CA GLU A 179 16.59 33.51 -7.87
C GLU A 179 16.62 34.28 -6.56
N ARG A 180 15.92 33.79 -5.52
CA ARG A 180 15.99 34.39 -4.18
C ARG A 180 17.42 34.38 -3.64
N THR A 181 18.13 33.26 -3.70
CA THR A 181 19.53 33.21 -3.24
C THR A 181 20.45 34.11 -4.07
N ARG A 182 20.22 34.24 -5.38
CA ARG A 182 20.96 35.18 -6.22
C ARG A 182 20.67 36.63 -5.82
N ALA A 183 19.40 36.99 -5.63
CA ALA A 183 19.01 38.32 -5.20
C ALA A 183 19.54 38.65 -3.80
N GLU A 184 19.47 37.71 -2.85
CA GLU A 184 20.05 37.85 -1.51
C GLU A 184 21.58 38.02 -1.58
N ALA A 185 22.26 37.33 -2.49
CA ALA A 185 23.70 37.48 -2.69
C ALA A 185 24.05 38.85 -3.31
N GLU A 186 23.27 39.33 -4.28
CA GLU A 186 23.42 40.67 -4.87
C GLU A 186 23.15 41.76 -3.83
N GLU A 187 22.10 41.62 -3.01
CA GLU A 187 21.79 42.52 -1.91
C GLU A 187 22.88 42.48 -0.83
N PHE A 188 23.42 41.30 -0.51
CA PHE A 188 24.54 41.17 0.42
C PHE A 188 25.81 41.85 -0.12
N LEU A 189 26.10 41.72 -1.42
CA LEU A 189 27.20 42.43 -2.06
C LEU A 189 26.97 43.94 -2.07
N ALA A 190 25.77 44.41 -2.40
CA ALA A 190 25.41 45.83 -2.36
C ALA A 190 25.52 46.41 -0.94
N ASN A 191 24.99 45.71 0.07
CA ASN A 191 25.14 46.09 1.47
C ASN A 191 26.61 46.08 1.91
N ARG A 192 27.42 45.15 1.42
CA ARG A 192 28.86 45.13 1.68
C ARG A 192 29.59 46.30 1.02
N GLU A 193 29.23 46.67 -0.21
CA GLU A 193 29.81 47.81 -0.92
C GLU A 193 29.39 49.14 -0.28
N ASP A 194 28.14 49.29 0.14
CA ASP A 194 27.64 50.47 0.86
C ASP A 194 28.30 50.64 2.24
N THR A 195 28.45 49.53 2.98
CA THR A 195 29.21 49.52 4.25
C THR A 195 30.71 49.73 4.04
N ALA A 196 31.27 49.38 2.89
CA ALA A 196 32.67 49.66 2.55
C ALA A 196 32.88 51.12 2.10
N ALA A 197 31.89 51.74 1.47
CA ALA A 197 31.95 53.10 0.93
C ALA A 197 31.65 54.20 1.98
N GLY A 198 30.92 53.90 3.06
CA GLY A 198 30.50 54.89 4.05
C GLY A 198 31.37 54.96 5.32
N GLY A 199 32.13 56.04 5.48
CA GLY A 199 32.60 56.54 6.79
C GLY A 199 33.91 55.98 7.36
N THR A 200 34.33 56.54 8.50
CA THR A 200 35.58 56.21 9.18
C THR A 200 35.60 54.77 9.71
N SER A 201 36.78 54.16 9.88
CA SER A 201 36.93 52.73 10.21
C SER A 201 36.14 52.26 11.45
N TRP A 202 35.86 53.13 12.42
CA TRP A 202 35.07 52.80 13.60
C TRP A 202 33.56 52.66 13.33
N GLU A 203 33.02 53.43 12.40
CA GLU A 203 31.60 53.38 12.03
C GLU A 203 31.28 52.09 11.24
N ARG A 204 32.27 51.61 10.46
CA ARG A 204 32.22 50.30 9.80
C ARG A 204 32.22 49.14 10.80
N ILE A 205 33.04 49.22 11.85
CA ILE A 205 33.09 48.20 12.91
C ILE A 205 31.78 48.19 13.71
N ALA A 206 31.22 49.36 14.03
CA ALA A 206 29.95 49.46 14.76
C ALA A 206 28.76 48.85 14.01
N LYS A 207 28.67 49.02 12.67
CA LYS A 207 27.63 48.40 11.84
C LYS A 207 27.75 46.87 11.77
N LEU A 208 28.97 46.31 11.75
CA LEU A 208 29.19 44.86 11.70
C LEU A 208 28.97 44.16 13.06
N VAL A 209 29.19 44.90 14.14
CA VAL A 209 29.24 44.37 15.51
C VAL A 209 28.00 44.86 16.28
N ASP A 210 26.82 44.34 15.93
CA ASP A 210 25.65 44.47 16.79
C ASP A 210 25.74 43.49 17.97
N VAL A 211 26.12 44.02 19.13
CA VAL A 211 26.30 43.26 20.39
C VAL A 211 25.02 43.26 21.23
N SER A 212 23.96 43.96 20.82
CA SER A 212 22.80 44.29 21.67
C SER A 212 22.05 43.07 22.25
N GLY A 213 22.06 41.91 21.58
CA GLY A 213 21.28 40.74 21.98
C GLY A 213 22.04 39.54 22.57
N LYS A 214 23.36 39.46 22.42
CA LYS A 214 24.15 38.24 22.73
C LYS A 214 24.31 37.97 24.23
N GLU A 215 24.38 39.02 25.04
CA GLU A 215 24.53 38.95 26.51
C GLU A 215 23.29 38.34 27.19
N SER A 216 22.10 38.70 26.71
CA SER A 216 20.81 38.29 27.28
C SER A 216 20.50 36.80 27.05
N ARG A 217 20.90 36.26 25.89
CA ARG A 217 20.69 34.85 25.53
C ARG A 217 21.60 33.90 26.31
N ARG A 218 22.87 34.28 26.54
CA ARG A 218 23.80 33.48 27.37
C ARG A 218 23.36 33.39 28.81
N ARG A 219 22.87 34.50 29.39
CA ARG A 219 22.39 34.53 30.78
C ARG A 219 21.16 33.65 31.00
N LYS A 220 20.23 33.62 30.05
CA LYS A 220 19.02 32.76 30.12
C LYS A 220 19.36 31.26 30.05
N TRP A 221 20.29 30.88 29.18
CA TRP A 221 20.80 29.50 29.07
C TRP A 221 21.57 29.06 30.32
N PHE A 222 22.40 29.94 30.88
CA PHE A 222 23.11 29.68 32.11
C PHE A 222 22.15 29.48 33.29
N TRP A 223 21.12 30.33 33.42
CA TRP A 223 20.11 30.19 34.46
C TRP A 223 19.29 28.90 34.32
N GLN A 224 18.78 28.58 33.13
CA GLN A 224 18.04 27.33 32.92
C GLN A 224 18.87 26.09 33.24
N ARG A 225 20.12 26.04 32.78
CA ARG A 225 21.01 24.90 33.01
C ARG A 225 21.43 24.77 34.48
N THR A 226 21.54 25.88 35.20
CA THR A 226 21.85 25.88 36.64
C THR A 226 20.65 25.44 37.47
N VAL A 227 19.46 25.93 37.14
CA VAL A 227 18.20 25.51 37.80
C VAL A 227 17.91 24.04 37.54
N GLN A 228 18.14 23.54 36.32
CA GLN A 228 17.92 22.13 36.00
C GLN A 228 18.91 21.19 36.68
N ARG A 229 20.13 21.65 36.95
CA ARG A 229 21.12 20.88 37.74
C ARG A 229 20.78 20.86 39.23
N LEU A 230 20.18 21.93 39.76
CA LEU A 230 19.73 22.00 41.16
C LEU A 230 18.43 21.23 41.44
N LEU A 231 17.65 20.89 40.40
CA LEU A 231 16.42 20.10 40.54
C LEU A 231 16.65 18.59 40.41
N LEU A 232 17.85 18.16 40.00
CA LEU A 232 18.21 16.76 39.75
C LEU A 232 19.12 16.15 40.84
N ASP A 233 19.55 16.94 41.82
CA ASP A 233 20.19 16.52 43.09
C ASP A 233 19.16 16.66 44.23
#